data_AF-A0A7S2CJ58-F1
#
_entry.id   AF-A0A7S2CJ58-F1
#
_cell.length_a   1.000
_cell.length_b   1.000
_cell.length_c   1.000
_cell.angle_alpha   90.00
_cell.angle_beta   90.00
_cell.angle_gamma   90.00
#
_symmetry.space_group_name_H-M   'P 1'
#
loop_
_entity.id
_entity.type
_entity.pdbx_description
1 polymer ?
#
loop_
_entity_poly.entity_id
_entity_poly.type
_entity_poly.pdbx_seq_one_letter_code
_entity_poly.pdbx_strand_id
1 'polypeptide(L)'
;MLAKLTQAGIPCTYVFVNALSYAMANVTKVFMGAAAIMANGAVLSRIGTAIVAMTATSQNVPVIFCCETYKLCERVQLDSIVSNELGNPEMLASSSIRSIQPLSDWKQTPGLKLLNLRYDLTPMKYVGMVITEVGMIPATAVPALLREYRREDGMTQLLE
;
A
#
# COMPACT_ATOMS: atom_id res chain seq x y z
N MET A 1 -8.40 11.93 4.83
CA MET A 1 -7.14 12.64 4.52
C MET A 1 -7.42 14.07 4.07
N LEU A 2 -8.11 14.28 2.94
CA LEU A 2 -8.41 15.61 2.40
C LEU A 2 -8.96 16.60 3.46
N ALA A 3 -10.04 16.23 4.16
CA ALA A 3 -10.63 17.08 5.19
C ALA A 3 -9.66 17.54 6.29
N LYS A 4 -8.72 16.66 6.71
CA LYS A 4 -7.72 17.01 7.73
C LYS A 4 -6.67 18.00 7.20
N LEU A 5 -6.23 17.82 5.94
CA LEU A 5 -5.23 18.69 5.32
C LEU A 5 -5.81 20.07 4.99
N THR A 6 -7.06 20.12 4.51
CA THR A 6 -7.76 21.38 4.24
C THR A 6 -8.01 22.18 5.53
N GLN A 7 -8.36 21.49 6.63
CA GLN A 7 -8.49 22.12 7.95
C GLN A 7 -7.16 22.68 8.46
N ALA A 8 -6.04 22.04 8.13
CA ALA A 8 -4.69 22.51 8.44
C ALA A 8 -4.21 23.65 7.51
N GLY A 9 -5.02 24.11 6.55
CA GLY A 9 -4.66 25.18 5.62
C GLY A 9 -3.67 24.79 4.53
N ILE A 10 -3.47 23.49 4.30
CA ILE A 10 -2.54 22.98 3.28
C ILE A 10 -3.25 22.98 1.92
N PRO A 11 -2.67 23.59 0.87
CA PRO A 11 -3.21 23.51 -0.49
C PRO A 11 -3.29 22.06 -0.97
N CYS A 12 -4.51 21.60 -1.28
CA CYS A 12 -4.77 20.22 -1.66
C CYS A 12 -5.43 20.15 -3.04
N THR A 13 -4.96 19.23 -3.88
CA THR A 13 -5.64 18.83 -5.11
C THR A 13 -6.13 17.39 -4.94
N TYR A 14 -7.41 17.14 -5.20
CA TYR A 14 -8.00 15.81 -5.13
C TYR A 14 -8.27 15.27 -6.53
N VAL A 15 -7.70 14.10 -6.82
CA VAL A 15 -7.87 13.40 -8.10
C VAL A 15 -8.15 11.93 -7.85
N PHE A 16 -8.89 11.31 -8.76
CA PHE A 16 -9.07 9.87 -8.79
C PHE A 16 -7.85 9.17 -9.40
N VAL A 17 -7.70 7.87 -9.12
CA VAL A 17 -6.58 7.05 -9.60
C VAL A 17 -6.54 6.99 -11.14
N ASN A 18 -7.67 7.15 -11.82
CA ASN A 18 -7.71 7.21 -13.28
C ASN A 18 -7.02 8.46 -13.88
N ALA A 19 -6.90 9.55 -13.11
CA ALA A 19 -6.21 10.78 -13.51
C ALA A 19 -4.76 10.84 -12.98
N LEU A 20 -4.24 9.72 -12.47
CA LEU A 20 -2.92 9.63 -11.85
C LEU A 20 -1.78 10.07 -12.79
N SER A 21 -1.81 9.66 -14.06
CA SER A 21 -0.79 10.02 -15.05
C SER A 21 -0.69 11.52 -15.26
N TYR A 22 -1.84 12.21 -15.32
CA TYR A 22 -1.90 13.66 -15.44
C TYR A 22 -1.40 14.35 -14.17
N ALA A 23 -1.83 13.87 -13.00
CA ALA A 23 -1.43 14.46 -11.73
C ALA A 23 0.08 14.29 -11.46
N MET A 24 0.67 13.17 -11.86
CA MET A 24 2.09 12.85 -11.60
C MET A 24 3.05 13.86 -12.24
N ALA A 25 2.66 14.54 -13.32
CA ALA A 25 3.49 15.55 -14.00
C ALA A 25 3.89 16.72 -13.07
N ASN A 26 3.06 17.05 -12.08
CA ASN A 26 3.31 18.13 -11.12
C ASN A 26 3.84 17.63 -9.76
N VAL A 27 4.00 16.32 -9.59
CA VAL A 27 4.41 15.71 -8.31
C VAL A 27 5.93 15.59 -8.27
N THR A 28 6.54 15.99 -7.15
CA THR A 28 8.00 15.90 -6.96
C THR A 28 8.41 14.77 -6.03
N LYS A 29 7.50 14.30 -5.17
CA LYS A 29 7.72 13.22 -4.20
C LYS A 29 6.40 12.52 -3.90
N VAL A 30 6.46 11.21 -3.66
CA VAL A 30 5.30 10.40 -3.29
C VAL A 30 5.53 9.79 -1.92
N PHE A 31 4.66 10.11 -0.96
CA PHE A 31 4.65 9.51 0.37
C PHE A 31 3.53 8.49 0.48
N MET A 32 3.84 7.31 1.00
CA MET A 32 2.91 6.20 1.14
C MET A 32 3.03 5.55 2.51
N GLY A 33 1.90 5.08 3.04
CA GLY A 33 1.91 4.17 4.19
C GLY A 33 2.05 2.73 3.73
N ALA A 34 2.75 1.93 4.52
CA ALA A 34 2.76 0.47 4.37
C ALA A 34 1.85 -0.18 5.42
N ALA A 35 1.15 -1.25 5.02
CA ALA A 35 0.49 -2.16 5.96
C ALA A 35 1.50 -3.15 6.53
N ALA A 36 2.42 -3.62 5.67
CA ALA A 36 3.57 -4.42 6.06
C ALA A 36 4.68 -4.31 5.01
N ILE A 37 5.92 -4.58 5.41
CA ILE A 37 7.05 -4.70 4.48
C ILE A 37 7.63 -6.10 4.62
N MET A 38 7.68 -6.82 3.50
CA MET A 38 8.13 -8.21 3.43
C MET A 38 9.65 -8.29 3.49
N ALA A 39 10.19 -9.47 3.81
CA ALA A 39 11.64 -9.69 3.89
C ALA A 39 12.36 -9.52 2.54
N ASN A 40 11.66 -9.68 1.41
CA ASN A 40 12.21 -9.38 0.09
C ASN A 40 12.13 -7.87 -0.27
N GLY A 41 11.77 -7.00 0.69
CA GLY A 41 11.62 -5.57 0.48
C GLY A 41 10.35 -5.17 -0.28
N ALA A 42 9.48 -6.14 -0.63
CA ALA A 42 8.19 -5.83 -1.22
C ALA A 42 7.26 -5.21 -0.17
N VAL A 43 6.49 -4.19 -0.57
CA VAL A 43 5.62 -3.46 0.36
C VAL A 43 4.18 -3.87 0.13
N LEU A 44 3.55 -4.39 1.18
CA LEU A 44 2.12 -4.64 1.20
C LEU A 44 1.40 -3.39 1.69
N SER A 45 0.48 -2.87 0.87
CA SER A 45 -0.36 -1.73 1.27
C SER A 45 -1.73 -1.83 0.61
N ARG A 46 -2.56 -0.78 0.74
CA ARG A 46 -3.90 -0.76 0.17
C ARG A 46 -3.87 -0.96 -1.35
N ILE A 47 -4.93 -1.56 -1.88
CA ILE A 47 -5.11 -1.71 -3.32
C ILE A 47 -4.93 -0.37 -4.05
N GLY A 48 -4.16 -0.40 -5.15
CA GLY A 48 -3.79 0.81 -5.89
C GLY A 48 -2.47 1.47 -5.44
N THR A 49 -1.80 0.95 -4.42
CA THR A 49 -0.47 1.46 -4.04
C THR A 49 0.58 1.15 -5.12
N ALA A 50 0.57 -0.06 -5.69
CA ALA A 50 1.56 -0.46 -6.69
C ALA A 50 1.45 0.38 -7.97
N ILE A 51 0.23 0.68 -8.45
CA ILE A 51 0.06 1.52 -9.65
C ILE A 51 0.59 2.94 -9.45
N VAL A 52 0.41 3.51 -8.26
CA VAL A 52 0.96 4.83 -7.93
C VAL A 52 2.49 4.77 -7.87
N ALA A 53 3.06 3.77 -7.21
CA ALA A 53 4.51 3.60 -7.12
C ALA A 53 5.17 3.35 -8.49
N MET A 54 4.56 2.53 -9.34
CA MET A 54 5.01 2.26 -10.71
C MET A 54 4.98 3.51 -11.59
N THR A 55 3.88 4.27 -11.53
CA THR A 55 3.72 5.50 -12.32
C THR A 55 4.71 6.58 -11.86
N ALA A 56 4.88 6.74 -10.55
CA ALA A 56 5.85 7.67 -9.98
C ALA A 56 7.28 7.31 -10.39
N THR A 57 7.67 6.04 -10.25
CA THR A 57 9.00 5.57 -10.64
C THR A 57 9.26 5.79 -12.14
N SER A 58 8.26 5.56 -13.00
CA SER A 58 8.37 5.78 -14.45
C SER A 58 8.57 7.26 -14.82
N GLN A 59 8.14 8.19 -13.96
CA GLN A 59 8.34 9.64 -14.11
C GLN A 59 9.54 10.16 -13.30
N ASN A 60 10.41 9.26 -12.81
CA ASN A 60 11.56 9.57 -11.95
C ASN A 60 11.18 10.31 -10.65
N VAL A 61 9.96 10.09 -10.16
CA VAL A 61 9.49 10.63 -8.88
C VAL A 61 9.80 9.64 -7.77
N PRO A 62 10.55 10.03 -6.72
CA PRO A 62 10.90 9.12 -5.63
C PRO A 62 9.67 8.74 -4.80
N VAL A 63 9.55 7.43 -4.55
CA VAL A 63 8.50 6.84 -3.71
C VAL A 63 9.07 6.52 -2.34
N ILE A 64 8.49 7.12 -1.32
CA ILE A 64 8.93 7.05 0.07
C ILE A 64 7.82 6.38 0.87
N PHE A 65 8.13 5.23 1.47
CA PHE A 65 7.23 4.53 2.36
C PHE A 65 7.52 4.89 3.81
N CYS A 66 6.48 5.25 4.55
CA CYS A 66 6.53 5.46 5.99
C CYS A 66 5.90 4.24 6.67
N CYS A 67 6.69 3.54 7.50
CA CYS A 67 6.29 2.30 8.14
C CYS A 67 7.03 2.12 9.46
N GLU A 68 6.34 1.67 10.49
CA GLU A 68 6.91 1.31 11.78
C GLU A 68 7.62 -0.05 11.71
N THR A 69 8.67 -0.27 12.52
CA THR A 69 9.47 -1.51 12.44
C THR A 69 8.68 -2.78 12.79
N TYR A 70 7.68 -2.68 13.66
CA TYR A 70 6.86 -3.85 14.03
C TYR A 70 6.00 -4.40 12.86
N LYS A 71 5.81 -3.62 11.79
CA LYS A 71 5.12 -4.04 10.57
C LYS A 71 6.06 -4.69 9.54
N LEU A 72 7.36 -4.77 9.84
CA LEU A 72 8.29 -5.56 9.07
C LEU A 72 7.98 -7.05 9.27
N CYS A 73 7.96 -7.81 8.19
CA CYS A 73 7.57 -9.21 8.18
C CYS A 73 8.68 -10.07 7.62
N GLU A 74 8.98 -11.19 8.29
CA GLU A 74 9.93 -12.20 7.80
C GLU A 74 9.41 -12.97 6.57
N ARG A 75 8.09 -12.92 6.37
CA ARG A 75 7.43 -13.56 5.22
C ARG A 75 7.87 -12.90 3.92
N VAL A 76 7.96 -13.72 2.88
CA VAL A 76 8.19 -13.29 1.50
C VAL A 76 6.92 -13.54 0.72
N GLN A 77 6.47 -12.53 -0.01
CA GLN A 77 5.35 -12.63 -0.92
C GLN A 77 5.79 -12.14 -2.30
N LEU A 78 5.34 -12.84 -3.35
CA LEU A 78 5.74 -12.57 -4.74
C LEU A 78 4.63 -11.91 -5.56
N ASP A 79 3.37 -12.15 -5.19
CA ASP A 79 2.20 -11.64 -5.87
C ASP A 79 1.17 -11.06 -4.89
N SER A 80 0.16 -10.37 -5.41
CA SER A 80 -0.94 -9.81 -4.60
C SER A 80 -2.12 -10.79 -4.44
N ILE A 81 -1.96 -12.07 -4.79
CA ILE A 81 -3.06 -13.04 -4.93
C ILE A 81 -3.01 -14.09 -3.82
N VAL A 82 -1.84 -14.68 -3.58
CA VAL A 82 -1.65 -15.83 -2.68
C VAL A 82 -2.06 -15.52 -1.25
N SER A 83 -1.80 -14.31 -0.78
CA SER A 83 -2.21 -13.85 0.55
C SER A 83 -2.80 -12.45 0.46
N ASN A 84 -4.12 -12.36 0.48
CA ASN A 84 -4.85 -11.10 0.43
C ASN A 84 -6.18 -11.20 1.19
N GLU A 85 -6.70 -10.06 1.61
CA GLU A 85 -8.02 -9.94 2.23
C GLU A 85 -9.06 -9.62 1.14
N LEU A 86 -10.15 -10.39 1.14
CA LEU A 86 -11.32 -10.14 0.30
C LEU A 86 -12.27 -9.18 1.00
N GLY A 87 -12.49 -8.02 0.38
CA GLY A 87 -13.51 -7.06 0.78
C GLY A 87 -14.91 -7.50 0.36
N ASN A 88 -15.92 -6.82 0.90
CA ASN A 88 -17.31 -7.08 0.55
C ASN A 88 -17.56 -6.73 -0.94
N PRO A 89 -18.00 -7.68 -1.79
CA PRO A 89 -18.31 -7.42 -3.19
C PRO A 89 -19.51 -6.48 -3.39
N GLU A 90 -20.44 -6.41 -2.44
CA GLU A 90 -21.63 -5.51 -2.52
C GLU A 90 -21.25 -4.03 -2.56
N MET A 91 -20.06 -3.68 -2.03
CA MET A 91 -19.53 -2.31 -2.12
C MET A 91 -19.27 -1.87 -3.56
N LEU A 92 -18.96 -2.83 -4.46
CA LEU A 92 -18.78 -2.55 -5.88
C LEU A 92 -20.14 -2.38 -6.58
N ALA A 93 -21.14 -3.18 -6.20
CA ALA A 93 -22.48 -3.12 -6.76
C ALA A 93 -23.22 -1.80 -6.42
N SER A 94 -23.01 -1.31 -5.19
CA SER A 94 -23.63 -0.07 -4.66
C SER A 94 -22.89 1.22 -5.02
N SER A 95 -21.77 1.15 -5.74
CA SER A 95 -20.90 2.31 -6.04
C SER A 95 -21.46 3.29 -7.08
N SER A 96 -22.66 3.06 -7.60
CA SER A 96 -23.26 3.93 -8.62
C SER A 96 -23.89 5.18 -8.00
N ILE A 97 -23.40 6.35 -8.41
CA ILE A 97 -23.95 7.68 -8.08
C ILE A 97 -25.38 7.86 -8.66
N ARG A 98 -25.80 6.96 -9.56
CA ARG A 98 -27.11 6.97 -10.19
C ARG A 98 -28.03 5.97 -9.48
N SER A 99 -29.32 6.26 -9.46
CA SER A 99 -30.40 5.40 -8.94
C SER A 99 -30.51 4.02 -9.62
N ILE A 100 -29.66 3.72 -10.60
CA ILE A 100 -29.61 2.46 -11.33
C ILE A 100 -28.42 1.67 -10.83
N GLN A 101 -28.67 0.50 -10.24
CA GLN A 101 -27.65 -0.44 -9.78
C GLN A 101 -27.51 -1.59 -10.81
N PRO A 102 -26.68 -1.45 -11.86
CA PRO A 102 -26.58 -2.44 -12.93
C PRO A 102 -25.99 -3.79 -12.47
N LEU A 103 -25.40 -3.82 -11.28
CA LEU A 103 -24.78 -4.99 -10.69
C LEU A 103 -25.61 -5.56 -9.52
N SER A 104 -26.89 -5.21 -9.37
CA SER A 104 -27.73 -5.74 -8.28
C SER A 104 -27.89 -7.27 -8.35
N ASP A 105 -28.07 -7.79 -9.57
CA ASP A 105 -28.40 -9.20 -9.82
C ASP A 105 -27.16 -10.04 -10.16
N TRP A 106 -25.99 -9.58 -9.69
CA TRP A 106 -24.71 -10.19 -10.04
C TRP A 106 -24.56 -11.62 -9.53
N LYS A 107 -25.28 -11.98 -8.46
CA LYS A 107 -25.29 -13.34 -7.90
C LYS A 107 -26.06 -14.33 -8.75
N GLN A 108 -27.07 -13.86 -9.47
CA GLN A 108 -27.94 -14.67 -10.32
C GLN A 108 -27.41 -14.78 -11.76
N THR A 109 -26.50 -13.88 -12.16
CA THR A 109 -25.97 -13.85 -13.53
C THR A 109 -24.83 -14.86 -13.70
N PRO A 110 -24.99 -15.93 -14.51
CA PRO A 110 -23.94 -16.91 -14.72
C PRO A 110 -22.74 -16.28 -15.43
N GLY A 111 -21.53 -16.56 -14.94
CA GLY A 111 -20.28 -16.02 -15.48
C GLY A 111 -19.87 -14.64 -14.95
N LEU A 112 -20.69 -13.99 -14.13
CA LEU A 112 -20.33 -12.72 -13.47
C LEU A 112 -19.83 -12.98 -12.04
N LYS A 113 -18.66 -12.43 -11.71
CA LYS A 113 -18.11 -12.48 -10.35
C LYS A 113 -17.54 -11.12 -9.97
N LEU A 114 -17.97 -10.60 -8.82
CA LEU A 114 -17.39 -9.40 -8.23
C LEU A 114 -16.21 -9.79 -7.35
N LEU A 115 -15.09 -9.07 -7.52
CA LEU A 115 -13.87 -9.27 -6.76
C LEU A 115 -13.40 -7.94 -6.19
N ASN A 116 -13.32 -7.87 -4.87
CA ASN A 116 -12.85 -6.69 -4.14
C ASN A 116 -11.61 -7.06 -3.33
N LEU A 117 -10.43 -6.80 -3.87
CA LEU A 117 -9.17 -7.00 -3.15
C LEU A 117 -8.86 -5.80 -2.25
N ARG A 118 -8.37 -6.06 -1.04
CA ARG A 118 -8.06 -4.99 -0.07
C ARG A 118 -6.62 -4.51 -0.14
N TYR A 119 -5.68 -5.42 -0.39
CA TYR A 119 -4.25 -5.12 -0.43
C TYR A 119 -3.64 -5.37 -1.79
N ASP A 120 -2.47 -4.78 -1.98
CA ASP A 120 -1.64 -4.93 -3.16
C ASP A 120 -0.17 -4.91 -2.75
N LEU A 121 0.63 -5.70 -3.45
CA LEU A 121 2.05 -5.87 -3.22
C LEU A 121 2.82 -5.02 -4.22
N THR A 122 3.60 -4.07 -3.70
CA THR A 122 4.49 -3.22 -4.49
C THR A 122 5.90 -3.83 -4.49
N PRO A 123 6.44 -4.24 -5.65
CA PRO A 123 7.80 -4.75 -5.74
C PRO A 123 8.85 -3.75 -5.24
N MET A 124 9.92 -4.24 -4.63
CA MET A 124 10.99 -3.42 -4.06
C MET A 124 11.63 -2.44 -5.06
N LYS A 125 11.62 -2.76 -6.37
CA LYS A 125 12.17 -1.89 -7.42
C LYS A 125 11.48 -0.52 -7.54
N TYR A 126 10.25 -0.41 -7.02
CA TYR A 126 9.50 0.86 -7.00
C TYR A 126 9.53 1.53 -5.63
N VAL A 127 10.27 0.98 -4.68
CA VAL A 127 10.43 1.50 -3.33
C VAL A 127 11.74 2.26 -3.28
N GLY A 128 11.67 3.59 -3.26
CA GLY A 128 12.86 4.43 -3.19
C GLY A 128 13.49 4.43 -1.81
N MET A 129 12.67 4.56 -0.76
CA MET A 129 13.12 4.65 0.62
C MET A 129 12.03 4.19 1.58
N VAL A 130 12.45 3.60 2.70
CA VAL A 130 11.58 3.30 3.84
C VAL A 130 12.01 4.16 5.02
N ILE A 131 11.06 4.89 5.60
CA ILE A 131 11.24 5.69 6.81
C ILE A 131 10.57 4.95 7.95
N THR A 132 11.37 4.59 8.94
CA THR A 132 10.95 3.96 10.20
C THR A 132 11.42 4.81 11.38
N GLU A 133 11.08 4.40 12.61
CA GLU A 133 11.56 5.01 13.86
C GLU A 133 13.08 4.90 14.04
N VAL A 134 13.74 3.91 13.43
CA VAL A 134 15.21 3.77 13.45
C VAL A 134 15.89 4.63 12.37
N GLY A 135 15.10 5.28 11.51
CA GLY A 135 15.57 6.23 10.52
C GLY A 135 15.24 5.82 9.08
N MET A 136 16.04 6.34 8.16
CA MET A 136 15.87 6.14 6.72
C MET A 136 16.68 4.92 6.29
N ILE A 137 15.99 3.90 5.78
CA ILE A 137 16.62 2.65 5.36
C ILE A 137 16.20 2.30 3.92
N PRO A 138 17.07 1.61 3.16
CA PRO A 138 16.65 0.99 1.91
C PRO A 138 15.77 -0.24 2.22
N ALA A 139 14.85 -0.58 1.31
CA ALA A 139 13.99 -1.77 1.46
C ALA A 139 14.79 -3.09 1.57
N THR A 140 16.03 -3.12 1.05
CA THR A 140 16.96 -4.25 1.18
C THR A 140 17.47 -4.49 2.60
N ALA A 141 17.41 -3.48 3.48
CA ALA A 141 17.87 -3.59 4.86
C ALA A 141 16.82 -4.20 5.80
N VAL A 142 15.59 -4.43 5.32
CA VAL A 142 14.48 -4.97 6.14
C VAL A 142 14.85 -6.29 6.84
N PRO A 143 15.43 -7.30 6.17
CA PRO A 143 15.86 -8.53 6.84
C PRO A 143 16.94 -8.32 7.91
N ALA A 144 17.81 -7.34 7.74
CA ALA A 144 18.85 -7.04 8.72
C ALA A 144 18.22 -6.47 9.99
N LEU A 145 17.27 -5.53 9.86
CA LEU A 145 16.53 -5.00 11.01
C LEU A 145 15.74 -6.08 11.73
N LEU A 146 15.02 -6.93 11.00
CA LEU A 146 14.29 -8.05 11.61
C LEU A 146 15.18 -8.96 12.45
N ARG A 147 16.44 -9.18 12.03
CA ARG A 147 17.42 -9.96 12.78
C ARG A 147 17.89 -9.25 14.06
N GLU A 148 18.12 -7.94 14.01
CA GLU A 148 18.53 -7.17 15.19
C GLU A 148 17.44 -7.18 16.27
N TYR A 149 16.18 -6.91 15.90
CA TYR A 149 15.06 -6.92 16.85
C TYR A 149 14.82 -8.30 17.46
N ARG A 150 14.99 -9.39 16.70
CA ARG A 150 14.88 -10.76 17.25
C ARG A 150 15.93 -11.04 18.32
N ARG A 151 17.14 -10.47 18.20
CA ARG A 151 18.20 -10.64 19.22
C ARG A 151 17.86 -9.92 20.51
N GLU A 152 17.25 -8.74 20.42
CA GLU A 152 16.78 -8.00 21.60
C GLU A 152 15.66 -8.74 22.32
N ASP A 153 14.65 -9.26 21.60
CA ASP A 153 13.57 -10.05 22.19
C ASP A 153 14.09 -11.32 22.88
N GLY A 154 15.02 -12.03 22.23
CA GLY A 154 15.66 -13.22 22.79
C GLY A 154 16.57 -12.91 23.99
N MET A 155 17.20 -11.73 24.05
CA MET A 155 17.99 -11.30 25.20
C MET A 155 17.11 -10.92 26.39
N THR A 156 15.95 -10.31 26.12
CA THR A 156 14.99 -9.90 27.15
C THR A 156 14.35 -11.13 27.82
N GLN A 157 14.06 -12.18 27.06
CA GLN A 157 13.57 -13.47 27.59
C GLN A 157 14.61 -14.26 28.41
N LEU A 158 15.90 -13.95 28.30
CA LEU A 158 16.96 -14.59 29.08
C LEU A 158 17.25 -13.85 30.41
N LEU A 159 16.66 -12.66 30.61
CA LEU A 159 16.84 -11.83 31.80
C LEU A 159 15.61 -11.85 32.74
N GLU A 160 14.58 -12.63 32.42
CA GLU A 160 13.45 -13.00 33.29
C GLU A 160 13.57 -14.45 33.77
#